data_AF-A0A962GX22-F1
#
_entry.id   AF-A0A962GX22-F1
#
_cell.length_a   1.000
_cell.length_b   1.000
_cell.length_c   1.000
_cell.angle_alpha   90.00
_cell.angle_beta   90.00
_cell.angle_gamma   90.00
#
_symmetry.space_group_name_H-M   'P 1'
#
loop_
_entity.id
_entity.type
_entity.pdbx_description
1 polymer ?
#
loop_
_entity_poly.entity_id
_entity_poly.type
_entity_poly.pdbx_seq_one_letter_code
_entity_poly.pdbx_strand_id
1 'polypeptide(L)'
;STSGGANLQNHGTLQGTGTYDSATGRAVQNFGQVQPGTATSLGKLLIAGDYTQDAVGLIEFNLASLADFDTMDVVGNLSLNGTVHVSSLGGYNPGNGDTFTIITFDDGVADVSDLLGVFSHVTWSGFDPGVSFTALYFDHSVVLSASASPVPLPGGIWLLGTGLGGLVFRRRLMRMRMPVS
;
A
#
# COMPACT_ATOMS: atom_id res chain seq x y z
N SER A 1 -12.30 -28.33 -34.36
CA SER A 1 -11.37 -27.18 -34.29
C SER A 1 -11.34 -26.74 -32.85
N THR A 2 -10.26 -27.03 -32.13
CA THR A 2 -10.08 -26.68 -30.71
C THR A 2 -9.82 -25.18 -30.63
N SER A 3 -10.83 -24.40 -30.22
CA SER A 3 -10.63 -22.99 -29.85
C SER A 3 -9.81 -22.94 -28.57
N GLY A 4 -8.48 -23.08 -28.70
CA GLY A 4 -7.53 -22.74 -27.66
C GLY A 4 -7.69 -21.25 -27.39
N GLY A 5 -8.38 -20.89 -26.31
CA GLY A 5 -8.68 -19.50 -26.07
C GLY A 5 -7.42 -18.72 -25.66
N ALA A 6 -7.40 -17.41 -25.96
CA ALA A 6 -6.28 -16.52 -25.70
C ALA A 6 -6.08 -16.18 -24.21
N ASN A 7 -4.89 -15.74 -23.83
CA ASN A 7 -4.64 -15.12 -22.52
C ASN A 7 -5.56 -13.92 -22.28
N LEU A 8 -5.89 -13.63 -21.02
CA LEU A 8 -6.55 -12.38 -20.68
C LEU A 8 -5.53 -11.26 -20.76
N GLN A 9 -5.75 -10.31 -21.67
CA GLN A 9 -4.95 -9.09 -21.75
C GLN A 9 -5.76 -7.93 -21.17
N ASN A 10 -5.39 -7.48 -19.97
CA ASN A 10 -6.01 -6.33 -19.35
C ASN A 10 -5.32 -5.04 -19.81
N HIS A 11 -6.03 -4.20 -20.56
CA HIS A 11 -5.61 -2.84 -20.89
C HIS A 11 -6.43 -1.77 -20.15
N GLY A 12 -7.39 -2.19 -19.32
CA GLY A 12 -8.26 -1.32 -18.54
C GLY A 12 -8.09 -1.59 -17.05
N THR A 13 -9.20 -1.66 -16.32
CA THR A 13 -9.21 -1.98 -14.89
C THR A 13 -9.86 -3.34 -14.66
N LEU A 14 -9.12 -4.26 -14.05
CA LEU A 14 -9.65 -5.48 -13.44
C LEU A 14 -9.84 -5.22 -11.95
N GLN A 15 -11.09 -5.04 -11.51
CA GLN A 15 -11.41 -4.68 -10.13
C GLN A 15 -12.36 -5.68 -9.48
N GLY A 16 -12.14 -5.93 -8.18
CA GLY A 16 -13.08 -6.60 -7.29
C GLY A 16 -12.64 -7.96 -6.80
N THR A 17 -13.44 -8.52 -5.89
CA THR A 17 -13.25 -9.87 -5.35
C THR A 17 -13.68 -10.90 -6.38
N GLY A 18 -12.89 -11.96 -6.57
CA GLY A 18 -13.31 -13.05 -7.42
C GLY A 18 -12.18 -13.99 -7.80
N THR A 19 -12.53 -14.96 -8.63
CA THR A 19 -11.59 -15.91 -9.21
C THR A 19 -11.55 -15.68 -10.71
N TYR A 20 -10.38 -15.37 -11.23
CA TYR A 20 -10.09 -15.61 -12.63
C TYR A 20 -9.67 -17.07 -12.77
N ASP A 21 -10.62 -17.91 -13.18
CA ASP A 21 -10.35 -19.31 -13.52
C ASP A 21 -9.91 -19.38 -14.99
N SER A 22 -8.60 -19.47 -15.17
CA SER A 22 -8.03 -19.72 -16.47
C SER A 22 -8.19 -21.23 -16.73
N ALA A 23 -9.29 -21.62 -17.38
CA ALA A 23 -9.47 -23.01 -17.76
C ALA A 23 -8.25 -23.49 -18.56
N THR A 24 -7.43 -24.35 -17.93
CA THR A 24 -6.15 -24.92 -18.38
C THR A 24 -5.13 -23.92 -18.91
N GLY A 25 -4.25 -23.44 -18.02
CA GLY A 25 -2.92 -22.88 -18.36
C GLY A 25 -2.93 -21.55 -19.11
N ARG A 26 -3.89 -20.66 -18.83
CA ARG A 26 -3.99 -19.36 -19.52
C ARG A 26 -3.55 -18.24 -18.59
N ALA A 27 -2.64 -17.40 -19.07
CA ALA A 27 -2.10 -16.33 -18.25
C ALA A 27 -3.04 -15.12 -18.18
N VAL A 28 -2.95 -14.37 -17.09
CA VAL A 28 -3.38 -12.96 -17.03
C VAL A 28 -2.18 -12.08 -17.35
N GLN A 29 -2.33 -11.21 -18.34
CA GLN A 29 -1.34 -10.20 -18.71
C GLN A 29 -1.91 -8.82 -18.38
N ASN A 30 -1.32 -8.14 -17.40
CA ASN A 30 -1.73 -6.80 -17.00
C ASN A 30 -0.89 -5.72 -17.69
N PHE A 31 -1.51 -4.99 -18.61
CA PHE A 31 -1.01 -3.75 -19.23
C PHE A 31 -1.75 -2.51 -18.71
N GLY A 32 -2.74 -2.69 -17.83
CA GLY A 32 -3.55 -1.64 -17.24
C GLY A 32 -3.47 -1.69 -15.72
N GLN A 33 -4.63 -1.68 -15.08
CA GLN A 33 -4.76 -1.67 -13.63
C GLN A 33 -5.44 -2.92 -13.11
N VAL A 34 -4.93 -3.49 -12.01
CA VAL A 34 -5.57 -4.54 -11.23
C VAL A 34 -5.79 -4.03 -9.81
N GLN A 35 -7.00 -4.18 -9.28
CA GLN A 35 -7.36 -3.77 -7.91
C GLN A 35 -8.23 -4.86 -7.27
N PRO A 36 -7.71 -5.71 -6.36
CA PRO A 36 -8.54 -6.71 -5.68
C PRO A 36 -9.70 -6.06 -4.92
N GLY A 37 -9.44 -4.95 -4.22
CA GLY A 37 -10.45 -4.12 -3.58
C GLY A 37 -10.96 -2.97 -4.45
N THR A 38 -11.82 -2.15 -3.85
CA THR A 38 -12.25 -0.87 -4.40
C THR A 38 -11.78 0.26 -3.48
N ALA A 39 -11.99 1.52 -3.87
CA ALA A 39 -11.67 2.66 -3.02
C ALA A 39 -12.38 2.66 -1.64
N THR A 40 -13.40 1.83 -1.44
CA THR A 40 -14.17 1.77 -0.19
C THR A 40 -14.30 0.37 0.41
N SER A 41 -13.73 -0.66 -0.22
CA SER A 41 -13.88 -2.05 0.22
C SER A 41 -12.62 -2.87 -0.02
N LEU A 42 -12.31 -3.75 0.91
CA LEU A 42 -11.26 -4.74 0.72
C LEU A 42 -11.67 -5.82 -0.28
N GLY A 43 -10.69 -6.48 -0.88
CA GLY A 43 -10.91 -7.61 -1.77
C GLY A 43 -9.81 -8.64 -1.82
N LYS A 44 -10.20 -9.82 -2.28
CA LYS A 44 -9.33 -10.99 -2.46
C LYS A 44 -9.50 -11.46 -3.90
N LEU A 45 -8.40 -11.48 -4.64
CA LEU A 45 -8.38 -11.87 -6.05
C LEU A 45 -7.59 -13.16 -6.21
N LEU A 46 -8.23 -14.20 -6.72
CA LEU A 46 -7.58 -15.45 -7.08
C LEU A 46 -7.34 -15.47 -8.60
N ILE A 47 -6.11 -15.72 -9.01
CA ILE A 47 -5.71 -16.00 -10.39
C ILE A 47 -5.35 -17.49 -10.47
N ALA A 48 -6.21 -18.31 -11.08
CA ALA A 48 -5.92 -19.73 -11.29
C ALA A 48 -5.13 -19.92 -12.60
N GLY A 49 -3.85 -19.55 -12.56
CA GLY A 49 -2.90 -19.60 -13.66
C GLY A 49 -1.80 -18.55 -13.48
N ASP A 50 -0.93 -18.44 -14.48
CA ASP A 50 0.17 -17.47 -14.42
C ASP A 50 -0.35 -16.02 -14.45
N TYR A 51 0.35 -15.15 -13.72
CA TYR A 51 0.12 -13.71 -13.75
C TYR A 51 1.38 -13.00 -14.24
N THR A 52 1.24 -12.12 -15.23
CA THR A 52 2.33 -11.27 -15.73
C THR A 52 1.89 -9.81 -15.69
N GLN A 53 2.66 -8.96 -15.00
CA GLN A 53 2.52 -7.52 -15.07
C GLN A 53 3.56 -6.91 -16.00
N ASP A 54 3.08 -6.13 -16.97
CA ASP A 54 3.92 -5.35 -17.86
C ASP A 54 4.54 -4.13 -17.15
N ALA A 55 5.56 -3.51 -17.77
CA ALA A 55 6.21 -2.30 -17.28
C ALA A 55 5.25 -1.10 -17.12
N VAL A 56 4.18 -1.04 -17.91
CA VAL A 56 3.14 0.00 -17.75
C VAL A 56 2.01 -0.40 -16.80
N GLY A 57 1.99 -1.66 -16.36
CA GLY A 57 0.94 -2.19 -15.50
C GLY A 57 1.04 -1.68 -14.06
N LEU A 58 -0.12 -1.60 -13.42
CA LEU A 58 -0.27 -1.22 -12.02
C LEU A 58 -1.15 -2.24 -11.28
N ILE A 59 -0.72 -2.67 -10.10
CA ILE A 59 -1.60 -3.32 -9.11
C ILE A 59 -1.76 -2.38 -7.93
N GLU A 60 -2.96 -2.29 -7.38
CA GLU A 60 -3.25 -1.54 -6.17
C GLU A 60 -3.79 -2.43 -5.05
N PHE A 61 -3.24 -2.28 -3.85
CA PHE A 61 -3.70 -2.95 -2.63
C PHE A 61 -4.11 -1.92 -1.57
N ASN A 62 -5.32 -2.07 -1.03
CA ASN A 62 -5.82 -1.27 0.08
C ASN A 62 -5.46 -1.91 1.43
N LEU A 63 -4.99 -1.11 2.40
CA LEU A 63 -4.73 -1.53 3.78
C LEU A 63 -5.73 -0.86 4.74
N ALA A 64 -6.51 -1.64 5.49
CA ALA A 64 -7.46 -1.12 6.48
C ALA A 64 -7.06 -1.43 7.93
N SER A 65 -6.27 -2.48 8.14
CA SER A 65 -5.67 -2.82 9.43
C SER A 65 -4.47 -3.75 9.20
N LEU A 66 -3.77 -4.14 10.28
CA LEU A 66 -2.69 -5.13 10.21
C LEU A 66 -3.20 -6.53 9.78
N ALA A 67 -4.49 -6.81 9.97
CA ALA A 67 -5.12 -8.08 9.64
C ALA A 67 -6.03 -8.02 8.40
N ASP A 68 -6.50 -6.81 8.04
CA ASP A 68 -7.50 -6.58 7.00
C ASP A 68 -6.91 -5.70 5.89
N PHE A 69 -6.59 -6.33 4.78
CA PHE A 69 -6.04 -5.69 3.59
C PHE A 69 -6.37 -6.51 2.34
N ASP A 70 -6.18 -5.88 1.18
CA ASP A 70 -6.35 -6.55 -0.11
C ASP A 70 -5.31 -7.64 -0.31
N THR A 71 -5.72 -8.76 -0.93
CA THR A 71 -4.82 -9.87 -1.22
C THR A 71 -5.02 -10.38 -2.64
N MET A 72 -3.94 -10.90 -3.22
CA MET A 72 -3.95 -11.64 -4.47
C MET A 72 -3.31 -13.00 -4.25
N ASP A 73 -3.95 -14.04 -4.78
CA ASP A 73 -3.43 -15.40 -4.76
C ASP A 73 -3.27 -15.87 -6.21
N VAL A 74 -2.09 -16.38 -6.57
CA VAL A 74 -1.75 -16.80 -7.93
C VAL A 74 -1.37 -18.28 -7.92
N VAL A 75 -2.21 -19.11 -8.50
CA VAL A 75 -1.94 -20.55 -8.65
C VAL A 75 -1.18 -20.76 -9.97
N GLY A 76 0.07 -20.32 -9.99
CA GLY A 76 0.92 -20.27 -11.17
C GLY A 76 2.16 -19.38 -10.95
N ASN A 77 2.91 -19.18 -12.04
CA ASN A 77 4.08 -18.33 -12.03
C ASN A 77 3.68 -16.85 -11.90
N LEU A 78 4.46 -16.11 -11.12
CA LEU A 78 4.26 -14.68 -10.91
C LEU A 78 5.38 -13.88 -11.58
N SER A 79 5.05 -13.14 -12.64
CA SER A 79 5.99 -12.21 -13.27
C SER A 79 5.62 -10.75 -13.01
N LEU A 80 6.54 -10.00 -12.40
CA LEU A 80 6.32 -8.62 -11.97
C LEU A 80 7.22 -7.63 -12.68
N ASN A 81 6.63 -6.48 -13.02
CA ASN A 81 7.29 -5.26 -13.47
C ASN A 81 6.39 -4.06 -13.08
N GLY A 82 6.66 -2.87 -13.61
CA GLY A 82 5.79 -1.71 -13.45
C GLY A 82 5.65 -1.27 -12.01
N THR A 83 4.42 -1.02 -11.57
CA THR A 83 4.15 -0.39 -10.27
C THR A 83 3.25 -1.23 -9.39
N VAL A 84 3.57 -1.29 -8.10
CA VAL A 84 2.61 -1.59 -7.04
C VAL A 84 2.24 -0.29 -6.31
N HIS A 85 0.95 -0.05 -6.15
CA HIS A 85 0.41 1.05 -5.36
C HIS A 85 -0.23 0.52 -4.07
N VAL A 86 0.01 1.22 -2.97
CA VAL A 86 -0.56 0.89 -1.67
C VAL A 86 -1.38 2.07 -1.19
N SER A 87 -2.63 1.83 -0.84
CA SER A 87 -3.57 2.87 -0.42
C SER A 87 -4.04 2.60 1.01
N SER A 88 -4.15 3.67 1.80
CA SER A 88 -4.83 3.60 3.09
C SER A 88 -6.34 3.54 2.88
N LEU A 89 -7.00 2.56 3.51
CA LEU A 89 -8.45 2.47 3.59
C LEU A 89 -8.91 2.78 5.01
N GLY A 90 -9.91 3.66 5.15
CA GLY A 90 -10.43 4.06 6.46
C GLY A 90 -9.46 4.89 7.30
N GLY A 91 -8.39 5.44 6.72
CA GLY A 91 -7.39 6.25 7.42
C GLY A 91 -6.39 5.43 8.24
N TYR A 92 -6.22 4.15 7.91
CA TYR A 92 -5.24 3.29 8.55
C TYR A 92 -3.80 3.75 8.28
N ASN A 93 -2.98 3.74 9.32
CA ASN A 93 -1.57 4.09 9.27
C ASN A 93 -0.74 2.98 9.94
N PRO A 94 0.11 2.26 9.19
CA PRO A 94 0.91 1.19 9.75
C PRO A 94 2.04 1.72 10.64
N GLY A 95 2.39 0.94 11.66
CA GLY A 95 3.56 1.16 12.49
C GLY A 95 4.87 0.79 11.78
N ASN A 96 5.98 1.21 12.37
CA ASN A 96 7.30 0.85 11.86
C ASN A 96 7.56 -0.64 12.03
N GLY A 97 7.83 -1.35 10.93
CA GLY A 97 8.07 -2.79 10.92
C GLY A 97 6.82 -3.64 10.71
N ASP A 98 5.63 -3.03 10.56
CA ASP A 98 4.43 -3.77 10.18
C ASP A 98 4.59 -4.36 8.78
N THR A 99 4.08 -5.57 8.57
CA THR A 99 4.24 -6.32 7.31
C THR A 99 2.91 -6.84 6.78
N PHE A 100 2.75 -6.83 5.46
CA PHE A 100 1.53 -7.24 4.76
C PHE A 100 1.87 -8.21 3.64
N THR A 101 1.39 -9.45 3.72
CA THR A 101 1.58 -10.44 2.63
C THR A 101 0.51 -10.23 1.58
N ILE A 102 0.82 -9.42 0.56
CA ILE A 102 -0.16 -8.95 -0.43
C ILE A 102 -0.35 -9.91 -1.60
N ILE A 103 0.68 -10.70 -1.92
CA ILE A 103 0.61 -11.71 -2.99
C ILE A 103 1.16 -13.03 -2.46
N THR A 104 0.42 -14.10 -2.66
CA THR A 104 0.91 -15.48 -2.58
C THR A 104 0.93 -16.08 -3.98
N PHE A 105 1.91 -16.94 -4.26
CA PHE A 105 2.02 -17.59 -5.56
C PHE A 105 2.73 -18.94 -5.46
N ASP A 106 2.22 -19.92 -6.21
CA ASP A 106 2.73 -21.30 -6.26
C ASP A 106 2.18 -21.99 -7.51
N ASP A 107 3.04 -22.51 -8.38
CA ASP A 107 2.63 -23.25 -9.58
C ASP A 107 2.44 -24.77 -9.33
N GLY A 108 2.79 -25.23 -8.12
CA GLY A 108 2.70 -26.61 -7.66
C GLY A 108 3.87 -27.49 -8.11
N VAL A 109 4.88 -26.94 -8.77
CA VAL A 109 6.10 -27.62 -9.19
C VAL A 109 7.20 -27.37 -8.17
N ALA A 110 7.90 -28.44 -7.76
CA ALA A 110 9.04 -28.33 -6.86
C ALA A 110 10.27 -27.84 -7.62
N ASP A 111 10.36 -26.53 -7.84
CA ASP A 111 11.53 -25.86 -8.40
C ASP A 111 12.14 -24.83 -7.43
N VAL A 112 12.98 -23.92 -7.93
CA VAL A 112 13.72 -22.97 -7.09
C VAL A 112 12.91 -21.72 -6.78
N SER A 113 12.04 -21.28 -7.69
CA SER A 113 11.20 -20.09 -7.51
C SER A 113 10.23 -19.91 -8.68
N ASP A 114 8.96 -19.67 -8.33
CA ASP A 114 7.88 -19.29 -9.24
C ASP A 114 7.85 -17.77 -9.56
N LEU A 115 8.84 -17.01 -9.07
CA LEU A 115 8.91 -15.54 -9.20
C LEU A 115 9.82 -15.12 -10.36
N LEU A 116 9.23 -14.45 -11.35
CA LEU A 116 9.90 -13.96 -12.54
C LEU A 116 9.88 -12.42 -12.60
N GLY A 117 10.77 -11.79 -11.84
CA GLY A 117 10.93 -10.34 -11.79
C GLY A 117 10.34 -9.71 -10.53
N VAL A 118 10.42 -8.38 -10.45
CA VAL A 118 10.02 -7.58 -9.28
C VAL A 118 9.37 -6.28 -9.74
N PHE A 119 8.60 -5.64 -8.86
CA PHE A 119 8.07 -4.31 -9.17
C PHE A 119 9.21 -3.31 -9.38
N SER A 120 9.13 -2.53 -10.45
CA SER A 120 10.08 -1.44 -10.72
C SER A 120 9.85 -0.25 -9.78
N HIS A 121 8.60 -0.05 -9.34
CA HIS A 121 8.21 1.04 -8.47
C HIS A 121 7.24 0.57 -7.37
N VAL A 122 7.46 1.07 -6.15
CA VAL A 122 6.54 0.96 -5.03
C VAL A 122 6.06 2.37 -4.71
N THR A 123 4.76 2.61 -4.78
CA THR A 123 4.14 3.91 -4.51
C THR A 123 3.04 3.77 -3.48
N TRP A 124 2.70 4.85 -2.78
CA TRP A 124 1.67 4.81 -1.75
C TRP A 124 0.92 6.13 -1.62
N SER A 125 -0.30 6.07 -1.10
CA SER A 125 -1.13 7.25 -0.83
C SER A 125 -2.10 7.03 0.35
N GLY A 126 -2.61 8.13 0.90
CA GLY A 126 -3.59 8.09 2.00
C GLY A 126 -3.00 7.84 3.40
N PHE A 127 -1.67 7.70 3.51
CA PHE A 127 -0.97 7.56 4.79
C PHE A 127 -0.45 8.90 5.33
N ASP A 128 -0.17 8.95 6.62
CA ASP A 128 0.45 10.06 7.31
C ASP A 128 1.86 10.33 6.75
N PRO A 129 2.33 11.59 6.77
CA PRO A 129 3.70 11.90 6.39
C PRO A 129 4.71 11.07 7.19
N GLY A 130 5.74 10.55 6.52
CA GLY A 130 6.77 9.73 7.15
C GLY A 130 6.50 8.22 7.13
N VAL A 131 5.34 7.79 6.62
CA VAL A 131 5.08 6.39 6.24
C VAL A 131 5.64 6.13 4.84
N SER A 132 6.30 4.99 4.68
CA SER A 132 6.84 4.49 3.42
C SER A 132 6.77 2.97 3.36
N PHE A 133 6.81 2.41 2.14
CA PHE A 133 6.74 0.97 1.92
C PHE A 133 7.91 0.48 1.09
N THR A 134 8.39 -0.71 1.43
CA THR A 134 9.32 -1.49 0.62
C THR A 134 8.70 -2.85 0.35
N ALA A 135 8.79 -3.32 -0.90
CA ALA A 135 8.41 -4.68 -1.25
C ALA A 135 9.57 -5.65 -0.99
N LEU A 136 9.29 -6.71 -0.25
CA LEU A 136 10.16 -7.85 0.02
C LEU A 136 9.65 -9.05 -0.79
N TYR A 137 10.57 -9.76 -1.41
CA TYR A 137 10.27 -10.86 -2.32
C TYR A 137 10.82 -12.16 -1.73
N PHE A 138 9.95 -13.14 -1.57
CA PHE A 138 10.25 -14.48 -1.09
C PHE A 138 9.82 -15.50 -2.13
N ASP A 139 10.20 -16.76 -1.93
CA ASP A 139 10.00 -17.83 -2.92
C ASP A 139 8.52 -18.02 -3.34
N HIS A 140 7.56 -17.78 -2.43
CA HIS A 140 6.11 -17.94 -2.66
C HIS A 140 5.27 -16.75 -2.19
N SER A 141 5.91 -15.61 -1.88
CA SER A 141 5.15 -14.44 -1.44
C SER A 141 5.83 -13.11 -1.71
N VAL A 142 4.99 -12.09 -1.91
CA VAL A 142 5.39 -10.68 -1.91
C VAL A 142 4.83 -10.02 -0.68
N VAL A 143 5.72 -9.42 0.11
CA VAL A 143 5.39 -8.80 1.39
C VAL A 143 5.75 -7.32 1.35
N LEU A 144 4.82 -6.45 1.72
CA LEU A 144 5.12 -5.05 1.97
C LEU A 144 5.59 -4.88 3.41
N SER A 145 6.74 -4.22 3.61
CA SER A 145 7.20 -3.77 4.92
C SER A 145 7.00 -2.26 5.03
N ALA A 146 6.27 -1.84 6.07
CA ALA A 146 6.07 -0.44 6.39
C ALA A 146 7.23 0.11 7.23
N SER A 147 7.63 1.34 6.94
CA SER A 147 8.53 2.13 7.77
C SER A 147 7.83 3.44 8.11
N ALA A 148 7.73 3.74 9.40
CA ALA A 148 7.07 4.93 9.91
C ALA A 148 8.07 5.73 10.76
N SER A 149 8.42 6.92 10.29
CA SER A 149 9.26 7.87 11.03
C SER A 149 8.40 8.87 11.81
N PRO A 150 8.73 9.21 13.06
CA PRO A 150 8.02 10.24 13.77
C PRO A 150 8.20 11.58 13.05
N VAL A 151 7.09 12.22 12.66
CA VAL A 151 7.16 13.59 12.12
C VAL A 151 7.51 14.54 13.27
N PRO A 152 8.62 15.32 13.18
CA PRO A 152 8.93 16.31 14.19
C PRO A 152 7.81 17.35 14.24
N LEU A 153 7.13 17.47 15.38
CA LEU A 153 6.25 18.61 15.62
C LEU A 153 7.09 19.89 15.49
N PRO A 154 6.73 20.85 14.61
CA PRO A 154 7.41 22.13 14.59
C PRO A 154 7.34 22.72 16.01
N GLY A 155 8.45 23.23 16.53
CA GLY A 155 8.52 23.85 17.86
C GLY A 155 7.56 25.03 18.10
N GLY A 156 6.65 25.33 17.17
CA GLY A 156 5.60 26.34 17.25
C GLY A 156 4.55 26.10 18.35
N ILE A 157 4.33 24.87 18.82
CA ILE A 157 3.41 24.61 19.96
C ILE A 157 3.98 25.20 21.26
N TRP A 158 5.30 25.25 21.42
CA TRP A 158 5.93 25.90 22.58
C TRP A 158 5.86 27.44 22.51
N LEU A 159 5.83 28.02 21.30
CA LEU A 159 5.72 29.46 21.09
C LEU A 159 4.32 30.01 21.42
N LEU A 160 3.26 29.22 21.19
CA LEU A 160 1.90 29.60 21.59
C LEU A 160 1.71 29.55 23.12
N GLY A 161 2.32 28.58 23.79
CA GLY A 161 2.29 28.46 25.26
C GLY A 161 3.08 29.55 25.99
N THR A 162 4.26 29.92 25.47
CA THR A 162 5.10 30.96 26.09
C THR A 162 4.70 32.39 25.71
N GLY A 163 4.11 32.60 24.51
CA GLY A 163 3.65 33.92 24.06
C GLY A 163 2.45 34.46 24.84
N LEU A 164 1.48 33.61 25.20
CA LEU A 164 0.30 34.01 26.00
C LEU A 164 0.67 34.26 27.48
N GLY A 165 1.60 33.49 28.05
CA GLY A 165 2.08 33.69 29.42
C GLY A 165 2.80 35.03 29.63
N GLY A 166 3.60 35.46 28.65
CA GLY A 166 4.34 36.74 28.71
C GLY A 166 3.44 37.99 28.68
N LEU A 167 2.30 37.94 28.00
CA LEU A 167 1.34 39.05 27.91
C LEU A 167 0.51 39.23 29.19
N VAL A 168 0.25 38.16 29.94
CA VAL A 168 -0.48 38.23 31.23
C VAL A 168 0.40 38.82 32.33
N PHE A 169 1.70 38.53 32.34
CA PHE A 169 2.62 39.04 33.36
C PHE A 169 2.89 40.55 33.21
N ARG A 170 2.94 41.08 31.98
CA ARG A 170 3.18 42.51 31.73
C ARG A 170 2.04 43.43 32.21
N ARG A 171 0.80 42.94 32.35
CA ARG A 171 -0.33 43.76 32.83
C ARG A 171 -0.37 43.95 34.35
N ARG A 172 0.34 43.13 35.14
CA ARG A 172 0.33 43.24 36.62
C ARG A 172 1.36 44.22 37.20
N LEU A 173 2.39 44.59 36.45
CA LEU A 173 3.48 45.44 36.94
C LEU A 173 3.26 46.95 36.77
N MET A 174 2.21 47.40 36.05
CA MET A 174 1.97 48.84 35.80
C MET A 174 0.96 49.51 36.75
N ARG A 175 0.48 48.83 37.80
CA ARG A 175 -0.52 49.39 38.74
C ARG A 175 0.02 49.87 40.08
N MET A 176 1.33 49.87 40.31
CA MET A 176 1.91 50.34 41.57
C MET A 176 2.98 51.40 41.34
N ARG A 177 2.56 52.66 41.19
CA ARG A 177 3.23 53.85 41.72
C ARG A 177 2.47 55.12 41.37
N MET A 178 1.94 55.78 42.39
CA MET A 178 1.62 57.22 42.48
C MET A 178 1.44 57.56 43.98
N PRO A 179 1.63 58.84 44.38
CA PRO A 179 2.68 59.26 45.34
C PRO A 179 2.11 59.74 46.70
N VAL A 180 2.94 60.29 47.61
CA VAL A 180 2.71 61.53 48.40
C VAL A 180 3.87 61.86 49.36
N SER A 181 4.16 63.17 49.39
CA SER A 181 4.92 64.06 50.32
C SER A 181 6.35 63.74 50.71
#